data_AF-A0A959UWI3-F1
#
_entry.id   AF-A0A959UWI3-F1
#
_cell.length_a   1.000
_cell.length_b   1.000
_cell.length_c   1.000
_cell.angle_alpha   90.00
_cell.angle_beta   90.00
_cell.angle_gamma   90.00
#
_symmetry.space_group_name_H-M   'P 1'
#
loop_
_entity.id
_entity.type
_entity.pdbx_description
1 polymer ?
#
loop_
_entity_poly.entity_id
_entity_poly.type
_entity_poly.pdbx_seq_one_letter_code
_entity_poly.pdbx_strand_id
1 'polypeptide(L)'
;MKKDPRKEVLALWKLRSKAEKKARQGGNKDLGLRAGVTSGRHLDPLSQLVRDVFVDAGIPPENVHCGTRNLEIPGFYRPQKKWDVVVVHDGVLVAAVEFKSILGSYGNNMNNRTEESLGNAADLLEAAEQGLIGTRPPWLGFVFFMQDDDKSRGGGKSLKQPHFPVDGAFVGATYQQRAS
;
A
#
# COMPACT_ATOMS: atom_id res chain seq x y z
N MET A 1 4.63 -25.09 4.29
CA MET A 1 5.99 -24.50 4.19
C MET A 1 5.82 -22.99 4.14
N LYS A 2 6.28 -22.24 5.14
CA LYS A 2 6.15 -20.77 5.14
C LYS A 2 6.89 -20.20 3.93
N LYS A 3 6.22 -19.34 3.16
CA LYS A 3 6.87 -18.62 2.05
C LYS A 3 7.94 -17.71 2.63
N ASP A 4 9.09 -17.60 1.96
CA ASP A 4 10.13 -16.65 2.32
C ASP A 4 9.70 -15.23 1.87
N PRO A 5 9.44 -14.29 2.80
CA PRO A 5 9.03 -12.93 2.46
C PRO A 5 9.99 -12.23 1.51
N ARG A 6 11.30 -12.49 1.63
CA ARG A 6 12.32 -11.89 0.76
C ARG A 6 12.16 -12.38 -0.67
N LYS A 7 11.89 -13.67 -0.84
CA LYS A 7 11.66 -14.28 -2.16
C LYS A 7 10.42 -13.69 -2.84
N GLU A 8 9.33 -13.49 -2.11
CA GLU A 8 8.10 -12.92 -2.65
C GLU A 8 8.27 -11.44 -3.04
N VAL A 9 8.94 -10.65 -2.20
CA VAL A 9 9.29 -9.25 -2.53
C VAL A 9 10.16 -9.19 -3.78
N LEU A 10 11.18 -10.05 -3.92
CA LEU A 10 11.99 -10.12 -5.13
C LEU A 10 11.19 -10.58 -6.36
N ALA A 11 10.23 -11.48 -6.20
CA ALA A 11 9.35 -11.93 -7.27
C ALA A 11 8.48 -10.79 -7.81
N LEU A 12 7.94 -9.95 -6.91
CA LEU A 12 7.22 -8.73 -7.25
C LEU A 12 8.06 -7.78 -8.11
N TRP A 13 9.32 -7.52 -7.71
CA TRP A 13 10.24 -6.68 -8.50
C TRP A 13 10.49 -7.28 -9.89
N LYS A 14 10.69 -8.60 -9.99
CA LYS A 14 10.86 -9.29 -11.27
C LYS A 14 9.63 -9.20 -12.17
N LEU A 15 8.42 -9.40 -11.63
CA LEU A 15 7.16 -9.29 -12.38
C LEU A 15 7.00 -7.88 -12.95
N ARG A 16 7.28 -6.86 -12.14
CA ARG A 16 7.24 -5.48 -12.59
C ARG A 16 8.28 -5.16 -13.66
N SER A 17 9.55 -5.56 -13.48
CA SER A 17 10.58 -5.34 -14.49
C SER A 17 10.23 -6.00 -15.83
N LYS A 18 9.57 -7.18 -15.81
CA LYS A 18 9.04 -7.82 -17.02
C LYS A 18 7.92 -7.00 -17.66
N ALA A 19 6.98 -6.48 -16.86
CA ALA A 19 5.89 -5.64 -17.34
C ALA A 19 6.40 -4.33 -17.98
N GLU A 20 7.40 -3.70 -17.37
CA GLU A 20 8.05 -2.50 -17.92
C GLU A 20 8.73 -2.79 -19.27
N LYS A 21 9.51 -3.88 -19.38
CA LYS A 21 10.14 -4.29 -20.64
C LYS A 21 9.12 -4.53 -21.75
N LYS A 22 8.03 -5.23 -21.43
CA LYS A 22 6.94 -5.51 -22.39
C LYS A 22 6.27 -4.23 -22.89
N ALA A 23 6.04 -3.26 -22.01
CA ALA A 23 5.44 -2.00 -22.41
C ALA A 23 6.36 -1.13 -23.29
N ARG A 24 7.68 -1.13 -23.02
CA ARG A 24 8.66 -0.46 -23.88
C ARG A 24 8.73 -1.07 -25.29
N GLN A 25 8.62 -2.39 -25.40
CA GLN A 25 8.61 -3.11 -26.69
C GLN A 25 7.33 -2.84 -27.51
N GLY A 26 6.21 -2.52 -26.87
CA GLY A 26 4.93 -2.23 -27.53
C GLY A 26 4.81 -0.84 -28.18
N GLY A 27 5.91 -0.07 -28.29
CA GLY A 27 5.94 1.20 -29.02
C GLY A 27 5.21 2.38 -28.35
N ASN A 28 4.65 2.19 -27.16
CA ASN A 28 3.84 3.21 -26.50
C ASN A 28 4.75 4.18 -25.71
N LYS A 29 5.22 5.23 -26.40
CA LYS A 29 6.19 6.22 -25.89
C LYS A 29 5.70 7.02 -24.68
N ASP A 30 4.40 7.01 -24.38
CA ASP A 30 3.77 7.84 -23.33
C ASP A 30 3.54 7.11 -21.98
N LEU A 31 3.93 5.85 -21.84
CA LEU A 31 3.56 5.05 -20.66
C LEU A 31 4.51 5.14 -19.44
N GLY A 32 5.62 5.87 -19.52
CA GLY A 32 6.51 6.19 -18.39
C GLY A 32 6.80 5.04 -17.38
N LEU A 33 7.11 5.39 -16.12
CA LEU A 33 7.26 4.43 -15.00
C LEU A 33 5.95 3.69 -14.64
N ARG A 34 4.82 4.08 -15.24
CA ARG A 34 3.48 3.53 -14.98
C ARG A 34 3.18 2.26 -15.77
N ALA A 35 3.95 1.99 -16.81
CA ALA A 35 3.76 0.84 -17.69
C ALA A 35 3.91 -0.52 -16.96
N GLY A 36 4.74 -0.57 -15.90
CA GLY A 36 4.94 -1.77 -15.06
C GLY A 36 3.90 -1.99 -13.97
N VAL A 37 2.90 -1.11 -13.85
CA VAL A 37 1.85 -1.10 -12.80
C VAL A 37 0.46 -1.42 -13.39
N THR A 38 0.39 -1.62 -14.71
CA THR A 38 -0.84 -1.60 -15.53
C THR A 38 -1.88 -2.68 -15.23
N SER A 39 -1.56 -3.71 -14.43
CA SER A 39 -2.54 -4.75 -14.09
C SER A 39 -2.99 -4.77 -12.62
N GLY A 40 -2.41 -3.97 -11.72
CA GLY A 40 -2.66 -4.04 -10.26
C GLY A 40 -2.22 -5.35 -9.59
N ARG A 41 -2.06 -6.43 -10.37
CA ARG A 41 -1.76 -7.80 -9.94
C ARG A 41 -0.30 -8.06 -9.57
N HIS A 42 0.60 -7.09 -9.77
CA HIS A 42 2.01 -7.29 -9.39
C HIS A 42 2.18 -7.39 -7.86
N LEU A 43 1.19 -6.94 -7.09
CA LEU A 43 1.17 -7.03 -5.63
C LEU A 43 0.43 -8.28 -5.11
N ASP A 44 -0.22 -9.08 -5.97
CA ASP A 44 -0.95 -10.29 -5.55
C ASP A 44 -0.09 -11.28 -4.72
N PRO A 45 1.21 -11.52 -5.03
CA PRO A 45 2.05 -12.40 -4.20
C PRO A 45 2.19 -11.89 -2.76
N LEU A 46 2.22 -10.57 -2.58
CA LEU A 46 2.28 -9.96 -1.27
C LEU A 46 0.95 -10.06 -0.54
N SER A 47 -0.18 -9.84 -1.23
CA SER A 47 -1.50 -10.06 -0.65
C SER A 47 -1.65 -11.48 -0.12
N GLN A 48 -1.12 -12.47 -0.85
CA GLN A 48 -1.08 -13.86 -0.40
C GLN A 48 -0.15 -14.07 0.80
N LEU A 49 1.01 -13.40 0.86
CA LEU A 49 1.89 -13.47 2.03
C LEU A 49 1.22 -12.92 3.28
N VAL A 50 0.56 -11.76 3.17
CA VAL A 50 -0.19 -11.15 4.29
C VAL A 50 -1.37 -12.03 4.69
N ARG A 51 -2.07 -12.65 3.72
CA ARG A 51 -3.09 -13.64 4.00
C ARG A 51 -2.55 -14.81 4.83
N ASP A 52 -1.41 -15.37 4.43
CA ASP A 52 -0.78 -16.47 5.15
C ASP A 52 -0.42 -16.08 6.60
N VAL A 53 -0.04 -14.82 6.85
CA VAL A 53 0.23 -14.31 8.22
C VAL A 53 -1.03 -14.33 9.10
N PHE A 54 -2.19 -13.87 8.59
CA PHE A 54 -3.44 -13.91 9.35
C PHE A 54 -3.93 -15.34 9.58
N VAL A 55 -3.76 -16.23 8.60
CA VAL A 55 -4.11 -17.65 8.73
C VAL A 55 -3.22 -18.34 9.75
N ASP A 56 -1.90 -18.11 9.69
CA ASP A 56 -0.94 -18.64 10.66
C ASP A 56 -1.21 -18.11 12.09
N ALA A 57 -1.82 -16.94 12.22
CA ALA A 57 -2.26 -16.36 13.49
C ALA A 57 -3.58 -16.94 14.01
N GLY A 58 -4.22 -17.86 13.27
CA GLY A 58 -5.42 -18.58 13.67
C GLY A 58 -6.73 -18.07 13.07
N ILE A 59 -6.71 -17.10 12.16
CA ILE A 59 -7.92 -16.68 11.44
C ILE A 59 -8.27 -17.74 10.39
N PRO A 60 -9.54 -18.20 10.30
CA PRO A 60 -9.95 -19.15 9.28
C PRO A 60 -9.64 -18.64 7.85
N PRO A 61 -9.09 -19.46 6.94
CA PRO A 61 -8.71 -19.03 5.59
C PRO A 61 -9.84 -18.42 4.74
N GLU A 62 -11.09 -18.80 5.03
CA GLU A 62 -12.32 -18.28 4.43
C GLU A 62 -12.66 -16.86 4.87
N ASN A 63 -12.12 -16.42 6.01
CA ASN A 63 -12.30 -15.10 6.60
C ASN A 63 -11.22 -14.10 6.17
N VAL A 64 -10.22 -14.55 5.39
CA VAL A 64 -9.12 -13.72 4.88
C VAL A 64 -9.22 -13.63 3.36
N HIS A 65 -9.68 -12.47 2.87
CA HIS A 65 -9.93 -12.19 1.46
C HIS A 65 -8.78 -11.40 0.85
N CYS A 66 -8.33 -11.83 -0.33
CA CYS A 66 -7.35 -11.12 -1.17
C CYS A 66 -7.57 -11.45 -2.65
N GLY A 67 -7.09 -10.60 -3.57
CA GLY A 67 -7.22 -10.80 -5.01
C GLY A 67 -8.29 -9.90 -5.63
N THR A 68 -9.38 -10.46 -6.14
CA THR A 68 -10.37 -9.67 -6.92
C THR A 68 -11.78 -9.64 -6.36
N ARG A 69 -12.13 -10.52 -5.41
CA ARG A 69 -13.50 -10.67 -4.89
C ARG A 69 -13.54 -10.40 -3.39
N ASN A 70 -14.66 -9.87 -2.92
CA ASN A 70 -14.98 -9.65 -1.50
C ASN A 70 -13.96 -8.76 -0.79
N LEU A 71 -13.65 -7.62 -1.41
CA LEU A 71 -12.65 -6.67 -0.93
C LEU A 71 -13.23 -5.26 -0.70
N GLU A 72 -14.50 -5.09 -1.04
CA GLU A 72 -15.26 -3.87 -0.92
C GLU A 72 -15.75 -3.71 0.53
N ILE A 73 -15.33 -2.63 1.17
CA ILE A 73 -15.70 -2.28 2.54
C ILE A 73 -16.45 -0.95 2.54
N PRO A 74 -17.63 -0.85 3.19
CA PRO A 74 -18.32 0.41 3.39
C PRO A 74 -17.45 1.45 4.08
N GLY A 75 -17.46 2.68 3.57
CA GLY A 75 -16.88 3.84 4.24
C GLY A 75 -17.96 4.69 4.89
N PHE A 76 -17.54 5.71 5.63
CA PHE A 76 -18.44 6.73 6.15
C PHE A 76 -18.53 7.94 5.21
N TYR A 77 -17.40 8.42 4.70
CA TYR A 77 -17.34 9.57 3.80
C TYR A 77 -17.46 9.18 2.32
N ARG A 78 -17.57 7.89 2.02
CA ARG A 78 -17.77 7.35 0.67
C ARG A 78 -18.56 6.05 0.71
N PRO A 79 -19.23 5.65 -0.39
CA PRO A 79 -20.05 4.44 -0.42
C PRO A 79 -19.27 3.16 -0.06
N GLN A 80 -18.08 2.98 -0.63
CA GLN A 80 -17.20 1.86 -0.33
C GLN A 80 -15.78 2.11 -0.85
N LYS A 81 -14.83 1.32 -0.35
CA LYS A 81 -13.49 1.16 -0.93
C LYS A 81 -13.15 -0.31 -1.13
N LYS A 82 -12.48 -0.58 -2.25
CA LYS A 82 -11.79 -1.85 -2.46
C LYS A 82 -10.39 -1.80 -1.84
N TRP A 83 -10.09 -2.79 -1.00
CA TRP A 83 -8.79 -3.01 -0.35
C TRP A 83 -8.01 -4.13 -1.03
N ASP A 84 -6.72 -4.30 -0.71
CA ASP A 84 -5.92 -5.41 -1.26
C ASP A 84 -6.05 -6.70 -0.44
N VAL A 85 -6.19 -6.56 0.88
CA VAL A 85 -6.52 -7.65 1.82
C VAL A 85 -7.59 -7.17 2.79
N VAL A 86 -8.58 -8.02 3.03
CA VAL A 86 -9.66 -7.81 3.99
C VAL A 86 -9.76 -9.03 4.89
N VAL A 87 -9.91 -8.81 6.20
CA VAL A 87 -10.14 -9.87 7.18
C VAL A 87 -11.46 -9.60 7.90
N VAL A 88 -12.46 -10.47 7.71
CA VAL A 88 -13.77 -10.36 8.37
C VAL A 88 -14.01 -11.62 9.18
N HIS A 89 -14.32 -11.46 10.46
CA HIS A 89 -14.64 -12.56 11.36
C HIS A 89 -15.91 -12.25 12.12
N ASP A 90 -16.89 -13.16 12.09
CA ASP A 90 -18.18 -13.02 12.77
C ASP A 90 -18.90 -11.68 12.50
N GLY A 91 -18.87 -11.23 11.25
CA GLY A 91 -19.50 -9.98 10.82
C GLY A 91 -18.75 -8.70 11.22
N VAL A 92 -17.56 -8.81 11.81
CA VAL A 92 -16.71 -7.69 12.20
C VAL A 92 -15.50 -7.61 11.27
N LEU A 93 -15.19 -6.40 10.78
CA LEU A 93 -13.94 -6.15 10.08
C LEU A 93 -12.79 -6.17 11.09
N VAL A 94 -11.95 -7.20 11.02
CA VAL A 94 -10.78 -7.38 11.89
C VAL A 94 -9.59 -6.60 11.35
N ALA A 95 -9.37 -6.64 10.04
CA ALA A 95 -8.24 -5.96 9.41
C ALA A 95 -8.51 -5.57 7.96
N ALA A 96 -7.87 -4.49 7.51
CA ALA A 96 -7.81 -4.11 6.11
C ALA A 96 -6.40 -3.63 5.76
N VAL A 97 -5.85 -4.11 4.64
CA VAL A 97 -4.48 -3.80 4.21
C VAL A 97 -4.47 -3.28 2.77
N GLU A 98 -3.71 -2.21 2.56
CA GLU A 98 -3.48 -1.60 1.25
C GLU A 98 -1.98 -1.57 0.94
N PHE A 99 -1.65 -1.84 -0.31
CA PHE A 99 -0.29 -1.86 -0.83
C PHE A 99 -0.11 -0.79 -1.89
N LYS A 100 0.96 0.02 -1.78
CA LYS A 100 1.32 0.99 -2.82
C LYS A 100 2.77 0.88 -3.20
N SER A 101 3.06 0.97 -4.49
CA SER A 101 4.43 1.14 -4.98
C SER A 101 4.78 2.63 -5.12
N ILE A 102 6.00 3.02 -4.74
CA ILE A 102 6.50 4.40 -4.81
C ILE A 102 7.74 4.45 -5.70
N LEU A 103 7.59 5.06 -6.88
CA LEU A 103 8.50 4.91 -8.02
C LEU A 103 8.75 6.27 -8.67
N GLY A 104 10.00 6.75 -8.60
CA GLY A 104 10.31 8.11 -9.03
C GLY A 104 9.43 9.16 -8.33
N SER A 105 9.60 10.44 -8.66
CA SER A 105 8.85 11.56 -8.05
C SER A 105 8.60 11.37 -6.55
N TYR A 106 9.64 10.94 -5.82
CA TYR A 106 9.48 10.27 -4.52
C TYR A 106 8.74 11.15 -3.51
N GLY A 107 9.07 12.44 -3.43
CA GLY A 107 8.37 13.38 -2.54
C GLY A 107 6.88 13.52 -2.86
N ASN A 108 6.51 13.73 -4.13
CA ASN A 108 5.10 13.87 -4.50
C ASN A 108 4.32 12.57 -4.29
N ASN A 109 4.92 11.43 -4.64
CA ASN A 109 4.28 10.14 -4.41
C ASN A 109 4.10 9.88 -2.92
N MET A 110 5.13 10.11 -2.08
CA MET A 110 5.04 9.97 -0.63
C MET A 110 3.91 10.83 -0.05
N ASN A 111 3.89 12.13 -0.34
CA ASN A 111 2.86 13.03 0.18
C ASN A 111 1.45 12.56 -0.20
N ASN A 112 1.23 12.24 -1.48
CA ASN A 112 -0.06 11.74 -1.94
C ASN A 112 -0.47 10.43 -1.25
N ARG A 113 0.48 9.53 -0.97
CA ARG A 113 0.19 8.25 -0.29
C ARG A 113 -0.05 8.43 1.20
N THR A 114 0.65 9.38 1.83
CA THR A 114 0.39 9.78 3.22
C THR A 114 -1.04 10.31 3.34
N GLU A 115 -1.44 11.26 2.51
CA GLU A 115 -2.81 11.79 2.49
C GLU A 115 -3.85 10.70 2.23
N GLU A 116 -3.63 9.82 1.24
CA GLU A 116 -4.52 8.70 0.94
C GLU A 116 -4.64 7.74 2.14
N SER A 117 -3.54 7.42 2.83
CA SER A 117 -3.55 6.54 4.01
C SER A 117 -4.30 7.15 5.19
N LEU A 118 -4.08 8.45 5.46
CA LEU A 118 -4.77 9.17 6.52
C LEU A 118 -6.28 9.27 6.24
N GLY A 119 -6.65 9.62 5.01
CA GLY A 119 -8.06 9.70 4.61
C GLY A 119 -8.77 8.35 4.67
N ASN A 120 -8.10 7.28 4.24
CA ASN A 120 -8.65 5.92 4.35
C ASN A 120 -8.80 5.47 5.81
N ALA A 121 -7.84 5.82 6.67
CA ALA A 121 -7.92 5.49 8.09
C ALA A 121 -9.07 6.23 8.77
N ALA A 122 -9.19 7.54 8.56
CA ALA A 122 -10.29 8.33 9.10
C ALA A 122 -11.66 7.79 8.67
N ASP A 123 -11.81 7.45 7.38
CA ASP A 123 -13.05 6.91 6.82
C ASP A 123 -13.49 5.58 7.46
N LEU A 124 -12.56 4.65 7.70
CA LEU A 124 -12.88 3.37 8.34
C LEU A 124 -13.06 3.46 9.85
N LEU A 125 -12.28 4.30 10.52
CA LEU A 125 -12.44 4.49 11.96
C LEU A 125 -13.82 5.09 12.26
N GLU A 126 -14.24 6.11 11.50
CA GLU A 126 -15.58 6.66 11.61
C GLU A 126 -16.65 5.60 11.25
N ALA A 127 -16.46 4.82 10.18
CA ALA A 127 -17.39 3.75 9.84
C ALA A 127 -17.54 2.70 10.97
N ALA A 128 -16.45 2.39 11.70
CA ALA A 128 -16.50 1.51 12.87
C ALA A 128 -17.24 2.15 14.05
N GLU A 129 -17.00 3.45 14.31
CA GLU A 129 -17.71 4.20 15.35
C GLU A 129 -19.23 4.23 15.12
N GLN A 130 -19.65 4.32 13.85
CA GLN A 130 -21.06 4.25 13.44
C GLN A 130 -21.61 2.80 13.32
N GLY A 131 -20.80 1.78 13.64
CA GLY A 131 -21.21 0.37 13.61
C GLY A 131 -21.40 -0.22 12.21
N LEU A 132 -20.93 0.43 11.14
CA LEU A 132 -21.11 -0.03 9.75
C LEU A 132 -20.29 -1.27 9.40
N ILE A 133 -19.19 -1.50 10.13
CA ILE A 133 -18.19 -2.54 9.85
C ILE A 133 -17.88 -3.40 11.08
N GLY A 134 -18.81 -3.44 12.03
CA GLY A 134 -18.67 -4.09 13.33
C GLY A 134 -18.42 -3.11 14.48
N THR A 135 -18.32 -3.62 15.70
CA THR A 135 -18.34 -2.83 16.94
C THR A 135 -16.96 -2.49 17.50
N ARG A 136 -15.89 -2.78 16.75
CA ARG A 136 -14.50 -2.52 17.15
C ARG A 136 -13.72 -1.90 16.00
N PRO A 137 -12.79 -0.95 16.28
CA PRO A 137 -11.89 -0.43 15.27
C PRO A 137 -11.07 -1.56 14.62
N PRO A 138 -11.00 -1.62 13.28
CA PRO A 138 -10.21 -2.62 12.58
C PRO A 138 -8.71 -2.31 12.71
N TRP A 139 -7.86 -3.33 12.54
CA TRP A 139 -6.43 -3.13 12.32
C TRP A 139 -6.17 -2.69 10.87
N LEU A 140 -5.59 -1.51 10.69
CA LEU A 140 -5.31 -0.96 9.35
C LEU A 140 -3.82 -1.05 9.02
N GLY A 141 -3.52 -1.63 7.85
CA GLY A 141 -2.16 -1.74 7.34
C GLY A 141 -1.98 -0.98 6.03
N PHE A 142 -0.96 -0.13 5.94
CA PHE A 142 -0.52 0.48 4.69
C PHE A 142 0.94 0.11 4.45
N VAL A 143 1.23 -0.64 3.38
CA VAL A 143 2.60 -1.05 3.06
C VAL A 143 3.07 -0.37 1.79
N PHE A 144 4.17 0.36 1.91
CA PHE A 144 4.80 1.06 0.80
C PHE A 144 6.00 0.29 0.26
N PHE A 145 5.98 0.00 -1.04
CA PHE A 145 7.08 -0.60 -1.79
C PHE A 145 7.83 0.49 -2.54
N MET A 146 8.83 1.07 -1.87
CA MET A 146 9.68 2.07 -2.48
C MET A 146 10.79 1.43 -3.32
N GLN A 147 11.01 1.97 -4.51
CA GLN A 147 12.16 1.59 -5.33
C GLN A 147 13.45 2.08 -4.68
N ASP A 148 14.42 1.18 -4.55
CA ASP A 148 15.75 1.49 -4.06
C ASP A 148 16.64 1.97 -5.22
N ASP A 149 16.87 3.27 -5.32
CA ASP A 149 17.75 3.91 -6.30
C ASP A 149 18.41 5.18 -5.72
N ASP A 150 19.34 5.78 -6.46
CA ASP A 150 20.08 6.96 -5.97
C ASP A 150 19.16 8.13 -5.61
N LYS A 151 18.01 8.24 -6.29
CA LYS A 151 17.05 9.31 -6.04
C LYS A 151 16.22 9.05 -4.78
N SER A 152 15.84 7.80 -4.48
CA SER A 152 15.13 7.48 -3.24
C SER A 152 16.04 7.53 -2.01
N ARG A 153 17.33 7.23 -2.19
CA ARG A 153 18.39 7.40 -1.18
C ARG A 153 18.88 8.84 -1.01
N GLY A 154 18.36 9.80 -1.79
CA GLY A 154 18.71 11.21 -1.68
C GLY A 154 17.82 11.98 -0.70
N GLY A 155 18.37 13.02 -0.04
CA GLY A 155 17.74 13.85 1.01
C GLY A 155 16.58 14.76 0.58
N GLY A 156 16.00 14.56 -0.60
CA GLY A 156 14.99 15.44 -1.18
C GLY A 156 15.49 16.86 -1.52
N LYS A 157 14.56 17.75 -1.90
CA LYS A 157 14.89 19.17 -2.13
C LYS A 157 14.99 19.92 -0.80
N SER A 158 15.78 21.00 -0.78
CA SER A 158 15.82 21.92 0.36
C SER A 158 14.41 22.41 0.71
N LEU A 159 14.06 22.34 1.99
CA LEU A 159 12.74 22.69 2.51
C LEU A 159 12.68 24.18 2.80
N LYS A 160 11.71 24.87 2.19
CA LYS A 160 11.41 26.27 2.52
C LYS A 160 10.68 26.31 3.86
N GLN A 161 11.15 27.17 4.77
CA GLN A 161 10.62 27.33 6.14
C GLN A 161 10.26 28.80 6.39
N PRO A 162 9.31 29.38 5.63
CA PRO A 162 9.04 30.82 5.68
C PRO A 162 8.35 31.28 6.98
N HIS A 163 7.66 30.37 7.69
CA HIS A 163 6.86 30.70 8.87
C HIS A 163 7.28 29.90 10.10
N PHE A 164 7.53 28.61 9.94
CA PHE A 164 7.89 27.71 11.04
C PHE A 164 9.00 26.75 10.59
N PRO A 165 9.88 26.33 11.54
CA PRO A 165 10.86 25.31 11.24
C PRO A 165 10.17 23.98 10.94
N VAL A 166 10.73 23.24 10.00
CA VAL A 166 10.37 21.84 9.77
C VAL A 166 10.96 20.99 10.90
N ASP A 167 10.22 19.96 11.31
CA ASP A 167 10.70 18.97 12.26
C ASP A 167 12.06 18.39 11.82
N GLY A 168 13.01 18.33 12.77
CA GLY A 168 14.38 17.88 12.55
C GLY A 168 14.47 16.49 11.92
N ALA A 169 13.48 15.61 12.14
CA ALA A 169 13.41 14.29 11.53
C ALA A 169 13.35 14.33 9.99
N PHE A 170 12.91 15.44 9.38
CA PHE A 170 12.84 15.59 7.92
C PHE A 170 14.02 16.36 7.32
N VAL A 171 14.85 16.99 8.15
CA VAL A 171 15.99 17.79 7.67
C VAL A 171 17.10 16.86 7.19
N GLY A 172 17.40 16.91 5.88
CA GLY A 172 18.41 16.05 5.26
C GLY A 172 17.99 14.58 5.10
N ALA A 173 16.83 14.19 5.64
CA ALA A 173 16.33 12.83 5.57
C ALA A 173 16.04 12.41 4.11
N THR A 174 16.48 11.21 3.77
CA THR A 174 16.21 10.58 2.47
C THR A 174 14.73 10.25 2.32
N TYR A 175 14.25 10.03 1.09
CA TYR A 175 12.87 9.60 0.92
C TYR A 175 12.58 8.25 1.58
N GLN A 176 13.57 7.35 1.63
CA GLN A 176 13.44 6.07 2.34
C GLN A 176 13.28 6.28 3.85
N GLN A 177 14.05 7.18 4.46
CA GLN A 177 13.94 7.49 5.90
C GLN A 177 12.61 8.14 6.26
N ARG A 178 12.00 8.91 5.35
CA ARG A 178 10.68 9.51 5.57
C ARG A 178 9.53 8.50 5.49
N ALA A 179 9.79 7.29 5.00
CA ALA A 179 8.81 6.22 4.82
C ALA A 179 8.89 5.14 5.91
N SER A 180 9.83 5.27 6.85
CA SER A 180 10.12 4.34 7.95
C SER A 180 9.79 4.98 9.29
#